data_AF-A0A2D9TAH2-F1
#
_entry.id   AF-A0A2D9TAH2-F1
#
_cell.length_a   1.000
_cell.length_b   1.000
_cell.length_c   1.000
_cell.angle_alpha   90.00
_cell.angle_beta   90.00
_cell.angle_gamma   90.00
#
_symmetry.space_group_name_H-M   'P 1'
#
loop_
_entity.id
_entity.type
_entity.pdbx_description
1 polymer ?
#
loop_
_entity_poly.entity_id
_entity_poly.type
_entity_poly.pdbx_seq_one_letter_code
_entity_poly.pdbx_strand_id
1 'polypeptide(L)' 'MKIVREGSGLLVLLGALAVLFQGILALRGHDFVSAIVLSVVGLALLGASVELLRPSVGE' A
#
# COMPACT_ATOMS: atom_id res chain seq x y z
N MET A 1 -12.48 3.39 21.98
CA MET A 1 -11.79 4.27 21.01
C MET A 1 -10.61 3.60 20.30
N LYS A 2 -9.72 2.85 20.98
CA LYS A 2 -8.60 2.13 20.33
C LYS A 2 -9.04 1.13 19.25
N ILE A 3 -10.04 0.29 19.55
CA ILE A 3 -10.56 -0.74 18.63
C ILE A 3 -11.11 -0.14 17.33
N VAL A 4 -11.84 0.98 17.43
CA VAL A 4 -12.40 1.66 16.23
C VAL A 4 -11.27 2.23 15.37
N ARG A 5 -10.23 2.78 16.00
CA ARG A 5 -9.08 3.35 15.28
C ARG A 5 -8.26 2.25 14.60
N GLU A 6 -7.93 1.18 15.30
CA GLU A 6 -7.19 0.04 14.76
C GLU A 6 -7.98 -0.67 13.65
N GLY A 7 -9.29 -0.91 13.87
CA GLY A 7 -10.17 -1.49 12.86
C GLY A 7 -10.30 -0.63 11.61
N SER A 8 -10.46 0.69 11.77
CA SER A 8 -10.52 1.63 10.64
C SER A 8 -9.21 1.65 9.84
N GLY A 9 -8.06 1.60 10.51
CA GLY A 9 -6.76 1.56 9.83
C GLY A 9 -6.59 0.29 8.99
N LEU A 10 -6.99 -0.87 9.54
CA LEU A 10 -6.94 -2.13 8.82
C LEU A 10 -7.86 -2.12 7.59
N LEU A 11 -9.08 -1.61 7.71
CA LEU A 11 -10.02 -1.52 6.59
C LEU A 11 -9.51 -0.59 5.48
N VAL A 12 -8.91 0.54 5.84
CA VAL A 12 -8.29 1.46 4.86
C VAL A 12 -7.11 0.79 4.16
N LEU A 13 -6.26 0.06 4.89
CA LEU A 13 -5.15 -0.68 4.29
C LEU A 13 -5.64 -1.75 3.30
N LEU A 14 -6.63 -2.54 3.68
CA LEU A 14 -7.21 -3.56 2.82
C LEU A 14 -7.86 -2.94 1.57
N GLY A 15 -8.57 -1.82 1.73
CA GLY A 15 -9.15 -1.06 0.62
C GLY A 15 -8.08 -0.56 -0.35
N ALA A 16 -7.00 0.03 0.17
CA ALA A 16 -5.88 0.52 -0.65
C ALA A 16 -5.21 -0.62 -1.42
N LEU A 17 -4.97 -1.78 -0.79
CA LEU A 17 -4.42 -2.96 -1.44
C LEU A 17 -5.34 -3.51 -2.53
N ALA A 18 -6.66 -3.54 -2.29
CA ALA A 18 -7.64 -3.99 -3.28
C ALA A 18 -7.65 -3.08 -4.52
N VAL A 19 -7.60 -1.75 -4.33
CA VAL A 19 -7.53 -0.78 -5.42
C VAL A 19 -6.23 -0.92 -6.21
N LEU A 20 -5.09 -1.07 -5.52
CA LEU A 20 -3.79 -1.28 -6.17
C LEU A 20 -3.80 -2.55 -7.02
N PHE A 21 -4.31 -3.66 -6.46
CA PHE A 21 -4.42 -4.93 -7.18
C PHE A 21 -5.33 -4.84 -8.41
N GLN A 22 -6.49 -4.19 -8.28
CA GLN A 22 -7.39 -3.93 -9.42
C GLN A 22 -6.72 -3.08 -10.49
N GLY A 23 -6.00 -2.02 -10.12
CA GLY A 23 -5.26 -1.18 -11.05
C GLY A 23 -4.19 -1.97 -11.82
N ILE A 24 -3.46 -2.86 -11.14
CA ILE A 24 -2.47 -3.74 -11.78
C ILE A 24 -3.15 -4.69 -12.78
N LEU A 25 -4.27 -5.33 -12.41
CA LEU A 25 -4.99 -6.23 -13.32
C LEU A 25 -5.53 -5.50 -14.55
N ALA A 26 -6.09 -4.30 -14.35
CA ALA A 26 -6.60 -3.48 -15.44
C ALA A 26 -5.48 -3.04 -16.40
N LEU A 27 -4.32 -2.65 -15.87
CA LEU A 27 -3.16 -2.25 -16.67
C LEU A 27 -2.51 -3.45 -17.36
N ARG A 28 -2.40 -4.61 -16.71
CA ARG A 28 -1.75 -5.80 -17.27
C ARG A 28 -2.34 -6.22 -18.62
N GLY A 29 -3.64 -6.03 -18.82
CA GLY A 29 -4.30 -6.37 -20.09
C GLY A 29 -4.01 -5.40 -21.25
N HIS A 30 -3.46 -4.21 -20.97
CA HIS A 30 -3.33 -3.11 -21.93
C HIS A 30 -1.90 -2.54 -22.01
N ASP A 31 -1.25 -2.32 -20.87
CA ASP A 31 0.11 -1.80 -20.71
C ASP A 31 0.82 -2.44 -19.51
N PHE A 32 1.72 -3.38 -19.81
CA PHE A 32 2.54 -4.06 -18.81
C PHE A 32 3.57 -3.15 -18.13
N VAL A 33 4.09 -2.13 -18.81
CA VAL A 33 5.11 -1.25 -18.25
C VAL A 33 4.49 -0.42 -17.13
N SER A 34 3.32 0.17 -17.37
CA SER A 34 2.58 0.91 -16.34
C SER A 34 2.19 0.01 -15.16
N ALA A 35 1.83 -1.25 -15.40
CA ALA A 35 1.54 -2.20 -14.32
C ALA A 35 2.77 -2.48 -13.45
N ILE A 36 3.96 -2.62 -14.06
CA ILE A 36 5.23 -2.80 -13.34
C ILE A 36 5.56 -1.53 -12.54
N VAL A 37 5.48 -0.35 -13.15
CA VAL A 37 5.75 0.93 -12.48
C VAL A 37 4.83 1.09 -11.27
N LEU A 38 3.53 0.85 -11.44
CA LEU A 38 2.56 0.93 -10.35
C LEU A 38 2.88 -0.06 -9.22
N SER A 39 3.32 -1.28 -9.56
CA SER A 39 3.72 -2.28 -8.57
C SER A 39 4.94 -1.84 -7.76
N VAL A 40 5.98 -1.30 -8.42
CA VAL A 40 7.19 -0.79 -7.76
C VAL A 40 6.86 0.40 -6.85
N VAL A 41 6.07 1.35 -7.34
CA VAL A 41 5.65 2.53 -6.56
C VAL A 41 4.82 2.10 -5.34
N GLY A 42 3.87 1.17 -5.51
CA GLY A 42 3.07 0.63 -4.41
C GLY A 42 3.94 -0.03 -3.33
N LEU A 43 4.92 -0.85 -3.72
CA LEU A 43 5.86 -1.48 -2.78
C LEU A 43 6.75 -0.44 -2.08
N ALA A 44 7.25 0.57 -2.81
CA ALA A 44 8.06 1.64 -2.22
C ALA A 44 7.28 2.44 -1.19
N LEU A 45 6.00 2.74 -1.44
CA LEU A 45 5.13 3.44 -0.50
C LEU A 45 4.85 2.60 0.76
N LEU A 46 4.65 1.29 0.62
CA LEU A 46 4.52 0.40 1.77
C LEU A 46 5.82 0.36 2.59
N GLY A 47 6.98 0.25 1.94
CA GLY A 47 8.29 0.30 2.59
C GLY A 47 8.52 1.61 3.34
N ALA A 48 8.25 2.76 2.70
CA ALA A 48 8.35 4.07 3.33
C ALA A 48 7.38 4.21 4.53
N SER A 49 6.16 3.68 4.41
CA SER A 49 5.19 3.69 5.51
C SER A 49 5.67 2.87 6.70
N VAL A 50 6.28 1.71 6.47
CA VAL A 50 6.88 0.88 7.51
C VAL A 50 8.06 1.60 8.18
N GLU A 51 8.94 2.24 7.41
CA GLU A 51 10.06 3.00 7.97
C GLU A 51 9.58 4.19 8.81
N LEU A 52 8.52 4.89 8.37
CA LEU A 52 7.90 5.97 9.16
C LEU A 52 7.27 5.48 10.47
N LEU A 53 6.77 4.24 10.48
CA LEU A 53 6.20 3.61 11.67
C LEU A 53 7.27 2.96 12.56
N ARG A 54 8.51 2.84 12.07
CA ARG A 54 9.63 2.27 12.83
C ARG A 54 9.95 3.21 14.00
N PRO A 55 9.94 2.71 15.24
CA PRO A 55 10.22 3.54 16.40
C PRO A 55 11.69 4.02 16.39
N SER A 56 11.89 5.34 16.52
CA SER A 56 13.19 6.05 16.40
C SER A 56 14.16 5.86 17.57
N VAL A 57 13.91 4.91 18.49
CA VAL A 57 14.64 4.77 19.77
C VAL A 57 16.05 4.15 19.64
N GLY A 58 16.77 4.49 18.58
CA GLY A 58 18.16 4.07 18.33
C GLY A 58 19.09 5.17 17.83
N GLU A 59 18.64 6.44 17.84
CA GLU A 59 19.47 7.64 17.68
C GLU A 59 19.42 8.49 18.95
#